data_AF-A0A392NNF1-F1
#
_entry.id   AF-A0A392NNF1-F1
#
_cell.length_a   1.000
_cell.length_b   1.000
_cell.length_c   1.000
_cell.angle_alpha   90.00
_cell.angle_beta   90.00
_cell.angle_gamma   90.00
#
_symmetry.space_group_name_H-M   'P 1'
#
loop_
_entity.id
_entity.type
_entity.pdbx_description
1 polymer ?
#
loop_
_entity_poly.entity_id
_entity_poly.type
_entity_poly.pdbx_seq_one_letter_code
_entity_poly.pdbx_strand_id
1 'polypeptide(L)'
;LNSFSDQDSRVRYYACEALYNIAKVVRGDFIIYFNLIFDALCKLSADSDGNVQSAAHLLDRLVKDIVTESDQFSIEEFIPLLRERMNVLNPYVRQFLVGWITVLDSVPDIDMLGFLPDFLDGKCINTE
;
A
#
# COMPACT_ATOMS: atom_id res chain seq x y z
N LEU A 1 -5.65 -14.21 -0.33
CA LEU A 1 -5.09 -13.23 -1.29
C LEU A 1 -5.24 -13.67 -2.75
N ASN A 2 -5.10 -14.96 -3.09
CA ASN A 2 -5.35 -15.45 -4.46
C ASN A 2 -6.72 -15.01 -5.04
N SER A 3 -7.74 -14.92 -4.19
CA SER A 3 -9.08 -14.44 -4.57
C SER A 3 -9.13 -12.99 -5.06
N PHE A 4 -8.07 -12.18 -4.85
CA PHE A 4 -7.97 -10.81 -5.39
C PHE A 4 -7.63 -10.75 -6.87
N SER A 5 -7.29 -11.89 -7.48
CA SER A 5 -7.06 -12.00 -8.92
C SER A 5 -8.10 -12.89 -9.60
N ASP A 6 -9.21 -13.17 -8.91
CA ASP A 6 -10.33 -13.91 -9.48
C ASP A 6 -10.95 -13.15 -10.64
N GLN A 7 -11.50 -13.86 -11.62
CA GLN A 7 -12.16 -13.24 -12.77
C GLN A 7 -13.49 -12.58 -12.37
N ASP A 8 -14.20 -13.13 -11.38
CA ASP A 8 -15.46 -12.57 -10.86
C ASP A 8 -15.17 -11.40 -9.90
N SER A 9 -15.63 -10.20 -10.26
CA SER A 9 -15.42 -9.01 -9.43
C SER A 9 -16.10 -9.10 -8.06
N ARG A 10 -17.17 -9.90 -7.92
CA ARG A 10 -17.81 -10.15 -6.62
C ARG A 10 -16.91 -10.95 -5.70
N VAL A 11 -16.17 -11.94 -6.23
CA VAL A 11 -15.22 -12.72 -5.44
C VAL A 11 -14.10 -11.81 -4.94
N ARG A 12 -13.57 -10.94 -5.82
CA ARG A 12 -12.55 -9.95 -5.44
C ARG A 12 -13.07 -8.97 -4.38
N TYR A 13 -14.28 -8.46 -4.56
CA TYR A 13 -14.97 -7.56 -3.62
C TYR A 13 -15.14 -8.20 -2.23
N TYR A 14 -15.74 -9.39 -2.16
CA TYR A 14 -15.97 -10.07 -0.88
C TYR A 14 -14.67 -10.50 -0.21
N ALA A 15 -13.64 -10.85 -0.98
CA ALA A 15 -12.33 -11.08 -0.41
C ALA A 15 -11.77 -9.79 0.24
N CYS A 16 -12.00 -8.62 -0.37
CA CYS A 16 -11.51 -7.35 0.15
C CYS A 16 -12.25 -6.97 1.44
N GLU A 17 -13.58 -7.13 1.46
CA GLU A 17 -14.38 -6.95 2.67
C GLU A 17 -13.99 -7.92 3.79
N ALA A 18 -13.75 -9.19 3.46
CA ALA A 18 -13.32 -10.18 4.44
C ALA A 18 -11.98 -9.79 5.08
N LEU A 19 -11.01 -9.36 4.26
CA LEU A 19 -9.71 -8.90 4.75
C LEU A 19 -9.84 -7.63 5.59
N TYR A 20 -10.69 -6.69 5.21
CA TYR A 20 -11.01 -5.50 6.02
C TYR A 20 -11.53 -5.88 7.39
N ASN A 21 -12.49 -6.80 7.45
CA ASN A 21 -13.08 -7.25 8.71
C ASN A 21 -12.05 -7.95 9.60
N ILE A 22 -11.16 -8.77 9.01
CA ILE A 22 -10.06 -9.40 9.74
C ILE A 22 -9.10 -8.33 10.28
N ALA A 23 -8.60 -7.43 9.43
CA ALA A 23 -7.68 -6.35 9.80
C ALA A 23 -8.23 -5.50 10.96
N LYS A 24 -9.53 -5.19 10.90
CA LYS A 24 -10.23 -4.41 11.92
C LYS A 24 -10.21 -5.09 13.29
N VAL A 25 -10.26 -6.41 13.33
CA VAL A 25 -10.25 -7.20 14.56
C VAL A 25 -8.83 -7.42 15.07
N VAL A 26 -7.90 -7.79 14.19
CA VAL A 26 -6.53 -8.18 14.61
C VAL A 26 -5.60 -6.99 14.86
N ARG A 27 -5.85 -5.83 14.25
CA ARG A 27 -5.08 -4.58 14.46
C ARG A 27 -3.57 -4.78 14.38
N GLY A 28 -2.81 -4.60 15.47
CA GLY A 28 -1.34 -4.65 15.47
C GLY A 28 -0.77 -5.96 14.91
N ASP A 29 -1.40 -7.11 15.20
CA ASP A 29 -0.95 -8.42 14.69
C ASP A 29 -1.05 -8.53 13.16
N PHE A 30 -1.82 -7.64 12.52
CA PHE A 30 -1.93 -7.54 11.06
C PHE A 30 -0.60 -7.14 10.40
N ILE A 31 0.25 -6.41 11.12
CA ILE A 31 1.50 -5.83 10.60
C ILE A 31 2.48 -6.91 10.13
N ILE A 32 2.45 -8.09 10.75
CA ILE A 32 3.28 -9.24 10.36
C ILE A 32 3.04 -9.63 8.88
N TYR A 33 1.86 -9.36 8.35
CA TYR A 33 1.47 -9.68 6.97
C TYR A 33 1.51 -8.47 6.03
N PHE A 34 1.93 -7.30 6.53
CA PHE A 34 1.77 -6.02 5.85
C PHE A 34 2.33 -6.02 4.43
N ASN A 35 3.57 -6.45 4.23
CA ASN A 35 4.23 -6.43 2.92
C ASN A 35 3.44 -7.18 1.84
N LEU A 36 2.87 -8.33 2.22
CA LEU A 36 2.08 -9.16 1.33
C LEU A 36 0.71 -8.52 1.02
N ILE A 37 0.10 -7.87 2.02
CA ILE A 37 -1.18 -7.18 1.86
C ILE A 37 -1.02 -5.89 1.07
N PHE A 38 0.08 -5.17 1.26
CA PHE A 38 0.42 -3.98 0.50
C PHE A 38 0.54 -4.29 -1.00
N ASP A 39 1.24 -5.37 -1.36
CA ASP A 39 1.28 -5.84 -2.76
C ASP A 39 -0.13 -6.07 -3.33
N ALA A 40 -0.97 -6.77 -2.57
CA ALA A 40 -2.35 -7.01 -2.95
C ALA A 40 -3.15 -5.70 -3.12
N LEU A 41 -3.00 -4.75 -2.20
CA LEU A 41 -3.66 -3.45 -2.26
C LEU A 41 -3.23 -2.63 -3.48
N CYS A 42 -1.94 -2.65 -3.86
CA CYS A 42 -1.48 -2.00 -5.09
C CYS A 42 -2.21 -2.54 -6.34
N LYS A 43 -2.51 -3.85 -6.38
CA LYS A 43 -3.24 -4.46 -7.49
C LYS A 43 -4.70 -4.07 -7.46
N LEU A 44 -5.33 -4.16 -6.28
CA LEU A 44 -6.75 -3.81 -6.08
C LEU A 44 -7.05 -2.32 -6.30
N SER A 45 -6.10 -1.42 -6.01
CA SER A 45 -6.27 0.02 -6.26
C SER A 45 -6.38 0.36 -7.75
N ALA A 46 -5.93 -0.55 -8.62
CA ALA A 46 -6.04 -0.43 -10.07
C ALA A 46 -7.03 -1.44 -10.67
N ASP A 47 -7.93 -2.00 -9.86
CA ASP A 47 -8.96 -2.95 -10.33
C ASP A 47 -9.86 -2.29 -11.39
N SER A 48 -10.34 -3.08 -12.35
CA SER A 48 -11.25 -2.57 -13.39
C SER A 48 -12.67 -2.30 -12.88
N ASP A 49 -13.07 -2.88 -11.75
CA ASP A 49 -14.40 -2.73 -11.15
C ASP A 49 -14.41 -1.66 -10.05
N GLY A 50 -15.27 -0.64 -10.20
CA GLY A 50 -15.35 0.48 -9.28
C GLY A 50 -15.81 0.13 -7.85
N ASN A 51 -16.57 -0.96 -7.67
CA ASN A 51 -16.96 -1.42 -6.34
C ASN A 51 -15.77 -2.06 -5.63
N VAL A 52 -14.98 -2.84 -6.36
CA VAL A 52 -13.73 -3.44 -5.83
C VAL A 52 -12.74 -2.34 -5.45
N GLN A 53 -12.58 -1.31 -6.29
CA GLN A 53 -11.75 -0.14 -5.95
C GLN A 53 -12.23 0.56 -4.68
N SER A 54 -13.55 0.76 -4.54
CA SER A 54 -14.14 1.39 -3.35
C SER A 54 -13.88 0.58 -2.08
N ALA A 55 -14.00 -0.75 -2.15
CA ALA A 55 -13.64 -1.65 -1.05
C ALA A 55 -12.14 -1.59 -0.73
N ALA A 56 -11.30 -1.56 -1.77
CA ALA A 56 -9.84 -1.46 -1.63
C ALA A 56 -9.44 -0.16 -0.93
N HIS A 57 -10.10 0.97 -1.23
CA HIS A 57 -9.87 2.24 -0.55
C HIS A 57 -10.26 2.23 0.94
N LEU A 58 -11.30 1.49 1.32
CA LEU A 58 -11.67 1.32 2.73
C LEU A 58 -10.62 0.50 3.47
N LEU A 59 -10.16 -0.60 2.84
CA LEU A 59 -9.07 -1.41 3.36
C LEU A 59 -7.78 -0.61 3.47
N ASP A 60 -7.36 0.08 2.41
CA ASP A 60 -6.17 0.93 2.39
C ASP A 60 -6.13 1.93 3.54
N ARG A 61 -7.23 2.64 3.79
CA ARG A 61 -7.33 3.58 4.93
C ARG A 61 -7.14 2.88 6.27
N LEU A 62 -7.80 1.73 6.48
CA LEU A 62 -7.66 0.98 7.72
C LEU A 62 -6.22 0.45 7.90
N VAL A 63 -5.57 -0.03 6.85
CA VAL A 63 -4.19 -0.50 6.94
C VAL A 63 -3.25 0.65 7.27
N LYS A 64 -3.46 1.84 6.69
CA LYS A 64 -2.71 3.06 7.04
C LYS A 64 -2.85 3.39 8.51
N ASP A 65 -4.08 3.43 9.03
CA ASP A 65 -4.34 3.69 10.45
C ASP A 65 -3.58 2.69 11.34
N ILE A 66 -3.69 1.39 11.03
CA ILE A 66 -2.99 0.32 11.77
C ILE A 66 -1.46 0.48 11.73
N VAL A 67 -0.90 0.85 10.57
CA VAL A 67 0.56 1.06 10.40
C VAL A 67 1.02 2.25 11.22
N THR A 68 0.31 3.38 11.17
CA THR A 68 0.68 4.60 11.91
C THR A 68 0.51 4.46 13.43
N GLU A 69 -0.33 3.53 13.88
CA GLU A 69 -0.57 3.22 15.30
C GLU A 69 0.38 2.13 15.85
N SER A 70 1.24 1.53 15.02
CA SER A 70 2.01 0.33 15.38
C SER A 70 3.52 0.58 15.50
N ASP A 71 4.06 0.35 16.69
CA ASP A 71 5.50 0.38 16.96
C ASP A 71 6.29 -0.79 16.33
N GLN A 72 5.58 -1.80 15.80
CA GLN A 72 6.20 -2.98 15.15
C GLN A 72 6.45 -2.79 13.65
N PHE A 73 6.02 -1.66 13.08
CA PHE A 73 6.16 -1.43 11.65
C PHE A 73 7.62 -1.10 11.29
N SER A 74 8.23 -1.94 10.46
CA SER A 74 9.58 -1.71 9.95
C SER A 74 9.55 -0.93 8.64
N ILE A 75 9.87 0.36 8.70
CA ILE A 75 10.02 1.19 7.49
C ILE A 75 11.12 0.63 6.59
N GLU A 76 12.24 0.17 7.14
CA GLU A 76 13.38 -0.35 6.38
C GLU A 76 13.02 -1.55 5.50
N GLU A 77 12.14 -2.44 5.99
CA GLU A 77 11.64 -3.57 5.21
C GLU A 77 10.63 -3.14 4.13
N PHE A 78 9.93 -2.02 4.35
CA PHE A 78 8.93 -1.51 3.42
C PHE A 78 9.53 -0.73 2.23
N ILE A 79 10.61 0.03 2.45
CA ILE A 79 11.22 0.88 1.40
C ILE A 79 11.53 0.11 0.09
N PRO A 80 12.13 -1.10 0.12
CA PRO A 80 12.39 -1.86 -1.11
C PRO A 80 11.13 -2.20 -1.91
N LEU A 81 10.04 -2.58 -1.22
CA LEU A 81 8.74 -2.87 -1.83
C LEU A 81 8.15 -1.61 -2.45
N LEU A 82 8.17 -0.49 -1.72
CA LEU A 82 7.68 0.80 -2.20
C LEU A 82 8.43 1.24 -3.47
N ARG A 83 9.77 1.10 -3.49
CA ARG A 83 10.61 1.41 -4.65
C ARG A 83 10.25 0.55 -5.87
N GLU A 84 10.10 -0.76 -5.68
CA GLU A 84 9.72 -1.67 -6.78
C GLU A 84 8.40 -1.24 -7.45
N ARG A 85 7.43 -0.76 -6.66
CA ARG A 85 6.12 -0.33 -7.19
C ARG A 85 6.12 1.03 -7.82
N MET A 86 6.97 1.96 -7.38
CA MET A 86 7.12 3.27 -8.00
C MET A 86 7.60 3.18 -9.45
N ASN A 87 8.36 2.13 -9.80
CA ASN A 87 8.81 1.85 -11.15
C ASN A 87 7.68 1.36 -12.09
N VAL A 88 6.53 0.95 -11.55
CA VAL A 88 5.37 0.52 -12.34
C VAL A 88 4.62 1.75 -12.89
N LEU A 89 4.40 1.79 -14.21
CA LEU A 89 3.87 2.95 -14.94
C LEU A 89 2.34 3.17 -14.79
N ASN A 90 1.65 2.48 -13.89
CA ASN A 90 0.19 2.62 -13.75
C ASN A 90 -0.16 3.88 -12.92
N PRO A 91 -0.96 4.83 -13.47
CA PRO A 91 -1.28 6.08 -12.79
C PRO A 91 -2.09 5.88 -11.49
N TYR A 92 -2.98 4.90 -11.43
CA TYR A 92 -3.76 4.58 -10.23
C TYR A 92 -2.85 4.06 -9.11
N VAL A 93 -1.92 3.18 -9.47
CA VAL A 93 -0.92 2.67 -8.51
C VAL A 93 -0.04 3.81 -8.04
N ARG A 94 0.42 4.71 -8.92
CA ARG A 94 1.21 5.89 -8.51
C ARG A 94 0.47 6.76 -7.51
N GLN A 95 -0.81 7.05 -7.74
CA GLN A 95 -1.62 7.83 -6.80
C GLN A 95 -1.77 7.12 -5.44
N PHE A 96 -1.96 5.80 -5.46
CA PHE A 96 -1.98 4.98 -4.25
C PHE A 96 -0.66 5.07 -3.48
N LEU A 97 0.48 4.92 -4.15
CA LEU A 97 1.81 4.98 -3.53
C LEU A 97 2.13 6.36 -2.96
N VAL A 98 1.79 7.44 -3.67
CA VAL A 98 1.91 8.80 -3.14
C VAL A 98 1.11 8.95 -1.86
N GLY A 99 -0.11 8.40 -1.80
CA GLY A 99 -0.91 8.41 -0.57
C GLY A 99 -0.28 7.66 0.60
N TRP A 100 0.51 6.62 0.34
CA TRP A 100 1.30 5.95 1.39
C TRP A 100 2.49 6.78 1.83
N ILE A 101 3.23 7.37 0.89
CA ILE A 101 4.36 8.27 1.20
C ILE A 101 3.90 9.44 2.07
N THR A 102 2.79 10.09 1.72
CA THR A 102 2.26 11.22 2.50
C THR A 102 1.85 10.83 3.92
N VAL A 103 1.31 9.62 4.11
CA VAL A 103 0.91 9.13 5.45
C VAL A 103 2.12 8.77 6.29
N LEU A 104 3.16 8.18 5.69
CA LEU A 104 4.38 7.85 6.42
C LEU A 104 5.19 9.10 6.76
N ASP A 105 5.21 10.11 5.89
CA ASP A 105 5.87 11.40 6.13
C ASP A 105 5.21 12.20 7.27
N SER A 106 3.94 11.93 7.60
CA SER A 106 3.27 12.56 8.74
C SER A 106 3.54 11.90 10.08
N VAL A 107 4.24 10.75 10.11
CA VAL A 107 4.63 10.05 11.34
C VAL A 107 5.91 10.70 11.88
N PRO A 108 5.93 11.27 13.11
CA PRO A 108 7.07 12.03 13.63
C PRO A 108 8.40 11.28 13.68
N ASP A 109 8.35 9.95 13.82
CA ASP A 109 9.52 9.08 13.96
C ASP A 109 10.01 8.49 12.61
N ILE A 110 9.35 8.84 11.49
CA ILE A 110 9.71 8.36 10.15
C ILE A 110 10.25 9.53 9.31
N ASP A 111 11.54 9.49 8.98
CA ASP A 111 12.14 10.41 8.01
C ASP A 111 11.97 9.88 6.58
N MET A 112 10.80 10.13 5.97
CA MET A 112 10.55 9.76 4.57
C MET A 112 11.42 10.53 3.58
N LEU A 113 11.86 11.75 3.93
CA LEU A 113 12.70 12.59 3.08
C LEU A 113 14.10 11.99 2.89
N GLY A 114 14.62 11.30 3.91
CA GLY A 114 15.86 10.53 3.82
C GLY A 114 15.85 9.45 2.74
N PHE A 115 14.67 8.91 2.40
CA PHE A 115 14.48 7.89 1.38
C PHE A 115 14.06 8.45 0.01
N LEU A 116 13.85 9.76 -0.14
CA LEU A 116 13.51 10.36 -1.44
C LEU A 116 14.50 10.02 -2.57
N PRO A 117 15.83 10.04 -2.36
CA PRO A 117 16.79 9.69 -3.41
C PRO A 117 16.56 8.28 -3.97
N ASP A 118 16.11 7.37 -3.12
CA ASP A 118 15.86 5.97 -3.46
C ASP A 118 14.64 5.77 -4.37
N PHE A 119 13.65 6.67 -4.33
CA PHE A 119 12.48 6.61 -5.21
C PHE A 119 12.68 7.38 -6.52
N LEU A 120 13.61 8.34 -6.53
CA LEU A 120 13.83 9.27 -7.63
C LEU A 120 14.96 8.86 -8.58
N ASP A 121 15.60 7.69 -8.35
CA ASP A 121 16.72 7.11 -9.11
C ASP A 121 17.04 7.88 -10.42
N GLY A 122 17.94 8.88 -10.30
CA GLY A 122 18.82 9.33 -11.38
C GLY A 122 18.24 10.10 -12.57
N LYS A 123 17.05 10.72 -12.52
CA LYS A 123 16.61 11.63 -13.62
C LYS A 123 16.89 13.12 -13.40
N CYS A 124 17.37 13.53 -12.23
CA CYS A 124 17.64 14.95 -11.92
C CYS A 124 19.12 15.29 -11.65
N ILE A 125 20.04 14.36 -11.88
CA ILE A 125 21.49 14.58 -11.77
C ILE A 125 22.17 13.84 -12.92
N ASN A 126 22.14 14.44 -14.11
CA ASN A 126 23.07 14.28 -15.24
C ASN A 126 22.52 15.07 -16.44
N THR A 127 22.49 16.40 -16.32
CA THR A 127 22.53 17.31 -17.47
C THR A 127 23.66 18.29 -17.21
N GLU A 128 24.88 17.81 -17.42
CA GLU A 128 26.04 18.62 -17.82
C GLU A 128 26.60 18.03 -19.11
#